data_AF-A0AAU2XHJ0-F1
#
_entry.id   AF-A0AAU2XHJ0-F1
#
_cell.length_a   1.000
_cell.length_b   1.000
_cell.length_c   1.000
_cell.angle_alpha   90.00
_cell.angle_beta   90.00
_cell.angle_gamma   90.00
#
_symmetry.space_group_name_H-M   'P 1'
#
loop_
_entity.id
_entity.type
_entity.pdbx_description
1 polymer ?
#
loop_
_entity_poly.entity_id
_entity_poly.type
_entity_poly.pdbx_seq_one_letter_code
_entity_poly.pdbx_strand_id
1 'polypeptide(L)'
;MIDKPGTVIDGKDIPCSVRVTADGVRITRSKVTATGQWGVYLVDRHTDLLVQDVEIVGTADCEYGVGFQSVKSVRIDVSGCSDGVKMERGASLVDSWIHDLSRGPGDHNDGVQITGGSDITIRHNRIENPRNQTSAILVGGEFGSPSNILVENNFLDGGNYTVYLDPKGSNRVIRNNVFTRNYVYGPARLDGQVEWAGNTHEDGTAVAA
;
A
#
# COMPACT_ATOMS: atom_id res chain seq x y z
N MET A 1 19.36 10.63 -1.29
CA MET A 1 18.67 11.55 -0.35
C MET A 1 18.21 12.76 -1.12
N ILE A 2 16.99 13.24 -0.88
CA ILE A 2 16.44 14.48 -1.42
C ILE A 2 16.07 15.37 -0.22
N ASP A 3 16.77 16.49 -0.05
CA ASP A 3 16.72 17.33 1.15
C ASP A 3 16.37 18.80 0.88
N LYS A 4 16.08 19.16 -0.38
CA LYS A 4 15.65 20.50 -0.77
C LYS A 4 14.13 20.55 -1.04
N PRO A 5 13.39 21.48 -0.41
CA PRO A 5 11.96 21.64 -0.66
C PRO A 5 11.64 21.93 -2.12
N GLY A 6 10.52 21.40 -2.61
CA GLY A 6 10.05 21.60 -3.99
C GLY A 6 10.91 20.91 -5.05
N THR A 7 11.82 20.01 -4.67
CA THR A 7 12.65 19.28 -5.64
C THR A 7 11.76 18.44 -6.56
N VAL A 8 12.03 18.52 -7.86
CA VAL A 8 11.39 17.70 -8.89
C VAL A 8 12.43 16.75 -9.48
N ILE A 9 12.18 15.46 -9.34
CA ILE A 9 12.91 14.39 -10.02
C ILE A 9 11.99 13.82 -11.09
N ASP A 10 12.42 13.87 -12.33
CA ASP A 10 11.59 13.48 -13.47
C ASP A 10 12.41 12.75 -14.54
N GLY A 11 11.89 11.64 -15.05
CA GLY A 11 12.53 10.90 -16.14
C GLY A 11 13.86 10.25 -15.75
N LYS A 12 14.01 9.78 -14.50
CA LYS A 12 15.29 9.25 -13.99
C LYS A 12 15.25 7.76 -13.76
N ASP A 13 16.39 7.13 -14.02
CA ASP A 13 16.72 5.82 -13.46
C ASP A 13 17.55 6.06 -12.19
N ILE A 14 17.03 5.61 -11.05
CA ILE A 14 17.57 5.85 -9.72
C ILE A 14 18.02 4.49 -9.16
N PRO A 15 19.32 4.17 -9.19
CA PRO A 15 19.82 2.83 -8.87
C PRO A 15 19.97 2.59 -7.35
N CYS A 16 19.18 3.28 -6.53
CA CYS A 16 19.19 3.16 -5.08
C CYS A 16 17.89 3.67 -4.45
N SER A 17 17.68 3.30 -3.18
CA SER A 17 16.56 3.81 -2.38
C SER A 17 16.56 5.33 -2.23
N VAL A 18 15.36 5.92 -2.24
CA VAL A 18 15.12 7.36 -2.17
C VAL A 18 14.57 7.76 -0.81
N ARG A 19 15.46 8.26 0.04
CA ARG A 19 15.11 8.99 1.27
C ARG A 19 14.76 10.44 0.97
N VAL A 20 13.55 10.87 1.30
CA VAL A 20 13.09 12.26 1.18
C VAL A 20 13.00 12.91 2.57
N THR A 21 13.67 14.05 2.73
CA THR A 21 13.73 14.83 3.98
C THR A 21 13.41 16.31 3.72
N ALA A 22 12.43 16.56 2.85
CA ALA A 22 11.99 17.90 2.47
C ALA A 22 10.54 17.91 1.98
N ASP A 23 9.89 19.07 2.07
CA ASP A 23 8.49 19.23 1.72
C ASP A 23 8.28 19.46 0.22
N GLY A 24 7.11 19.06 -0.29
CA GLY A 24 6.66 19.40 -1.64
C GLY A 24 7.50 18.76 -2.76
N VAL A 25 8.19 17.66 -2.47
CA VAL A 25 9.01 16.92 -3.43
C VAL A 25 8.13 16.15 -4.40
N ARG A 26 8.52 16.11 -5.67
CA ARG A 26 7.84 15.34 -6.71
C ARG A 26 8.83 14.39 -7.38
N ILE A 27 8.50 13.11 -7.42
CA ILE A 27 9.24 12.08 -8.15
C ILE A 27 8.29 11.54 -9.22
N THR A 28 8.61 11.78 -10.49
CA THR A 28 7.74 11.45 -11.61
C THR A 28 8.45 10.67 -12.71
N ARG A 29 7.71 9.80 -13.43
CA ARG A 29 8.18 9.14 -14.66
C ARG A 29 9.56 8.51 -14.52
N SER A 30 9.79 7.84 -13.40
CA SER A 30 11.12 7.39 -12.99
C SER A 30 11.10 5.91 -12.62
N LYS A 31 12.29 5.31 -12.59
CA LYS A 31 12.51 3.97 -12.06
C LYS A 31 13.38 4.06 -10.83
N VAL A 32 13.01 3.35 -9.76
CA VAL A 32 13.77 3.24 -8.52
C VAL A 32 14.13 1.78 -8.31
N THR A 33 15.43 1.49 -8.18
CA THR A 33 15.90 0.21 -7.64
C THR A 33 16.04 0.37 -6.13
N ALA A 34 15.15 -0.25 -5.37
CA ALA A 34 15.10 -0.14 -3.91
C ALA A 34 16.14 -1.07 -3.26
N THR A 35 17.34 -0.53 -3.03
CA THR A 35 18.52 -1.25 -2.51
C THR A 35 18.67 -1.20 -0.99
N GLY A 36 17.60 -0.94 -0.26
CA GLY A 36 17.61 -0.88 1.20
C GLY A 36 16.21 -1.07 1.75
N GLN A 37 16.09 -1.10 3.08
CA GLN A 37 14.85 -1.43 3.79
C GLN A 37 13.60 -0.71 3.26
N TRP A 38 13.76 0.55 2.85
CA TRP A 38 12.68 1.37 2.30
C TRP A 38 13.03 1.81 0.88
N GLY A 39 12.12 1.61 -0.08
CA GLY A 39 12.32 1.98 -1.47
C GLY A 39 12.26 3.49 -1.69
N VAL A 40 11.06 4.08 -1.66
CA VAL A 40 10.86 5.53 -1.68
C VAL A 40 10.14 5.94 -0.41
N TYR A 41 10.73 6.83 0.38
CA TYR A 41 10.10 7.22 1.63
C TYR A 41 10.29 8.65 2.09
N LEU A 42 9.24 9.16 2.73
CA LEU A 42 9.22 10.47 3.39
C LEU A 42 9.53 10.30 4.88
N VAL A 43 10.56 10.99 5.37
CA VAL A 43 10.90 11.01 6.78
C VAL A 43 9.89 11.84 7.58
N ASP A 44 9.58 11.37 8.77
CA ASP A 44 8.73 12.05 9.73
C ASP A 44 9.05 13.53 9.88
N ARG A 45 8.00 14.35 9.98
CA ARG A 45 7.94 15.83 10.02
C ARG A 45 7.86 16.54 8.66
N HIS A 46 8.01 15.83 7.55
CA HIS A 46 7.87 16.41 6.22
C HIS A 46 6.52 16.03 5.58
N THR A 47 6.10 16.79 4.57
CA THR A 47 4.80 16.58 3.90
C THR A 47 4.86 16.77 2.39
N ASP A 48 3.78 16.39 1.71
CA ASP A 48 3.56 16.63 0.28
C ASP A 48 4.60 15.98 -0.65
N LEU A 49 4.98 14.74 -0.36
CA LEU A 49 5.69 13.90 -1.33
C LEU A 49 4.70 13.34 -2.35
N LEU A 50 4.91 13.65 -3.64
CA LEU A 50 4.24 13.00 -4.75
C LEU A 50 5.17 11.98 -5.40
N VAL A 51 4.72 10.73 -5.50
CA VAL A 51 5.34 9.67 -6.30
C VAL A 51 4.35 9.28 -7.40
N GLN A 52 4.66 9.58 -8.65
CA GLN A 52 3.71 9.42 -9.74
C GLN A 52 4.32 8.88 -11.03
N ASP A 53 3.71 7.90 -11.66
CA ASP A 53 4.27 7.23 -12.84
C ASP A 53 5.67 6.66 -12.54
N VAL A 54 5.82 5.96 -11.41
CA VAL A 54 7.12 5.44 -10.94
C VAL A 54 7.09 3.92 -10.83
N GLU A 55 8.08 3.26 -11.41
CA GLU A 55 8.39 1.85 -11.20
C GLU A 55 9.35 1.73 -10.01
N ILE A 56 8.99 0.95 -8.98
CA ILE A 56 9.82 0.64 -7.82
C ILE A 56 10.10 -0.87 -7.82
N VAL A 57 11.37 -1.23 -8.02
CA VAL A 57 11.82 -2.63 -8.05
C VAL A 57 12.68 -2.90 -6.82
N GLY A 58 12.18 -3.75 -5.93
CA GLY A 58 12.85 -4.20 -4.72
C GLY A 58 14.03 -5.13 -4.98
N THR A 59 15.08 -4.99 -4.17
CA THR A 59 16.09 -6.03 -3.98
C THR A 59 15.75 -6.89 -2.76
N ALA A 60 16.59 -7.87 -2.44
CA ALA A 60 16.44 -8.72 -1.25
C ALA A 60 16.40 -7.93 0.08
N ASP A 61 16.88 -6.69 0.09
CA ASP A 61 16.88 -5.83 1.29
C ASP A 61 15.63 -4.95 1.40
N CYS A 62 14.74 -4.93 0.39
CA CYS A 62 13.56 -4.08 0.39
C CYS A 62 12.44 -4.68 1.24
N GLU A 63 12.15 -4.04 2.37
CA GLU A 63 11.00 -4.40 3.20
C GLU A 63 9.75 -3.69 2.70
N TYR A 64 9.78 -2.37 2.52
CA TYR A 64 8.62 -1.60 2.03
C TYR A 64 8.98 -0.82 0.76
N GLY A 65 8.24 -1.03 -0.32
CA GLY A 65 8.45 -0.31 -1.58
C GLY A 65 8.22 1.20 -1.45
N VAL A 66 7.14 1.60 -0.77
CA VAL A 66 6.84 3.00 -0.48
C VAL A 66 6.37 3.19 0.97
N GLY A 67 6.77 4.29 1.60
CA GLY A 67 6.22 4.74 2.89
C GLY A 67 6.49 6.23 3.17
N PHE A 68 6.00 6.87 4.21
CA PHE A 68 5.00 6.41 5.18
C PHE A 68 3.86 7.43 5.17
N GLN A 69 3.90 8.42 6.06
CA GLN A 69 2.92 9.50 6.15
C GLN A 69 3.01 10.50 4.99
N SER A 70 1.87 11.11 4.65
CA SER A 70 1.75 12.20 3.66
C SER A 70 2.34 11.92 2.27
N VAL A 71 2.48 10.64 1.89
CA VAL A 71 2.90 10.24 0.54
C VAL A 71 1.67 10.05 -0.36
N LYS A 72 1.66 10.73 -1.50
CA LYS A 72 0.66 10.57 -2.55
C LYS A 72 1.26 9.72 -3.66
N SER A 73 0.79 8.48 -3.78
CA SER A 73 1.22 7.52 -4.79
C SER A 73 0.16 7.41 -5.88
N VAL A 74 0.52 7.71 -7.13
CA VAL A 74 -0.41 7.73 -8.27
C VAL A 74 0.20 7.00 -9.46
N ARG A 75 -0.42 5.93 -9.95
CA ARG A 75 0.12 5.13 -11.06
C ARG A 75 1.55 4.66 -10.80
N ILE A 76 1.77 4.11 -9.60
CA ILE A 76 3.04 3.44 -9.29
C ILE A 76 2.93 1.94 -9.59
N ASP A 77 4.08 1.35 -9.87
CA ASP A 77 4.28 -0.08 -10.04
C ASP A 77 5.31 -0.51 -8.98
N VAL A 78 4.96 -1.46 -8.10
CA VAL A 78 5.82 -1.92 -7.01
C VAL A 78 5.93 -3.43 -7.04
N SER A 79 7.18 -3.92 -7.11
CA SER A 79 7.50 -5.34 -7.06
C SER A 79 8.81 -5.64 -6.31
N GLY A 80 9.03 -6.90 -5.93
CA GLY A 80 10.30 -7.37 -5.35
C GLY A 80 10.58 -6.98 -3.90
N CYS A 81 9.78 -6.11 -3.28
CA CYS A 81 9.83 -5.82 -1.86
C CYS A 81 9.00 -6.83 -1.05
N SER A 82 9.28 -6.98 0.25
CA SER A 82 8.52 -7.87 1.14
C SER A 82 7.06 -7.39 1.25
N ASP A 83 6.86 -6.13 1.60
CA ASP A 83 5.59 -5.41 1.58
C ASP A 83 5.60 -4.38 0.44
N GLY A 84 4.44 -4.15 -0.16
CA GLY A 84 4.29 -3.18 -1.24
C GLY A 84 4.38 -1.74 -0.73
N VAL A 85 3.36 -1.31 0.01
CA VAL A 85 3.24 0.06 0.51
C VAL A 85 2.87 0.08 1.99
N LYS A 86 3.67 0.77 2.81
CA LYS A 86 3.33 1.11 4.19
C LYS A 86 2.68 2.49 4.23
N MET A 87 1.41 2.56 4.59
CA MET A 87 0.65 3.81 4.61
C MET A 87 0.39 4.28 6.04
N GLU A 88 0.63 5.56 6.27
CA GLU A 88 0.29 6.24 7.54
C GLU A 88 -0.55 7.50 7.25
N ARG A 89 -0.65 8.39 8.24
CA ARG A 89 -1.52 9.57 8.20
C ARG A 89 -1.43 10.35 6.88
N GLY A 90 -2.56 10.59 6.24
CA GLY A 90 -2.68 11.40 5.04
C GLY A 90 -2.10 10.78 3.76
N ALA A 91 -1.71 9.50 3.79
CA ALA A 91 -1.21 8.81 2.62
C ALA A 91 -2.33 8.39 1.64
N SER A 92 -2.01 8.33 0.36
CA SER A 92 -2.94 7.82 -0.66
C SER A 92 -2.24 6.95 -1.69
N LEU A 93 -2.92 5.89 -2.13
CA LEU A 93 -2.48 4.99 -3.20
C LEU A 93 -3.60 4.88 -4.23
N VAL A 94 -3.32 5.34 -5.45
CA VAL A 94 -4.34 5.53 -6.49
C VAL A 94 -3.84 5.03 -7.83
N ASP A 95 -4.68 4.34 -8.59
CA ASP A 95 -4.41 3.87 -9.97
C ASP A 95 -3.11 3.05 -10.09
N SER A 96 -2.72 2.33 -9.04
CA SER A 96 -1.39 1.71 -8.91
C SER A 96 -1.45 0.18 -8.93
N TRP A 97 -0.30 -0.45 -9.18
CA TRP A 97 -0.15 -1.90 -9.22
C TRP A 97 0.91 -2.36 -8.22
N ILE A 98 0.53 -3.28 -7.32
CA ILE A 98 1.40 -3.94 -6.36
C ILE A 98 1.39 -5.43 -6.68
N HIS A 99 2.54 -6.02 -6.97
CA HIS A 99 2.63 -7.41 -7.42
C HIS A 99 4.03 -7.99 -7.19
N ASP A 100 4.18 -9.30 -7.39
CA ASP A 100 5.48 -10.00 -7.33
C ASP A 100 6.32 -9.62 -6.10
N LEU A 101 5.66 -9.54 -4.94
CA LEU A 101 6.32 -9.28 -3.65
C LEU A 101 7.28 -10.42 -3.32
N SER A 102 8.42 -10.07 -2.72
CA SER A 102 9.42 -11.04 -2.32
C SER A 102 8.96 -11.83 -1.10
N ARG A 103 9.36 -13.10 -1.06
CA ARG A 103 8.93 -14.05 -0.03
C ARG A 103 10.12 -14.73 0.62
N GLY A 104 10.35 -14.38 1.88
CA GLY A 104 11.30 -15.03 2.78
C GLY A 104 10.63 -16.09 3.69
N PRO A 105 11.42 -17.02 4.26
CA PRO A 105 10.94 -17.93 5.29
C PRO A 105 10.45 -17.17 6.53
N GLY A 106 9.17 -17.32 6.88
CA GLY A 106 8.56 -16.65 8.03
C GLY A 106 8.01 -15.25 7.73
N ASP A 107 8.07 -14.80 6.48
CA ASP A 107 7.50 -13.51 6.08
C ASP A 107 5.98 -13.49 6.27
N HIS A 108 5.50 -12.27 6.51
CA HIS A 108 4.11 -11.92 6.72
C HIS A 108 3.72 -10.79 5.76
N ASN A 109 3.93 -11.03 4.46
CA ASN A 109 3.83 -9.98 3.45
C ASN A 109 2.44 -9.35 3.40
N ASP A 110 2.39 -8.04 3.20
CA ASP A 110 1.21 -7.26 2.89
C ASP A 110 1.38 -6.44 1.59
N GLY A 111 0.37 -6.48 0.72
CA GLY A 111 0.32 -5.58 -0.44
C GLY A 111 0.31 -4.11 -0.01
N VAL A 112 -0.60 -3.79 0.91
CA VAL A 112 -0.66 -2.51 1.60
C VAL A 112 -0.82 -2.74 3.09
N GLN A 113 0.04 -2.11 3.88
CA GLN A 113 0.03 -2.23 5.33
C GLN A 113 -0.24 -0.87 5.99
N ILE A 114 -1.23 -0.84 6.88
CA ILE A 114 -1.54 0.28 7.76
C ILE A 114 -1.48 -0.26 9.19
N THR A 115 -0.69 0.34 10.08
CA THR A 115 -0.59 -0.11 11.49
C THR A 115 -1.01 0.98 12.48
N GLY A 116 -1.82 1.92 12.00
CA GLY A 116 -2.21 3.16 12.65
C GLY A 116 -2.33 4.31 11.65
N GLY A 117 -2.75 5.49 12.11
CA GLY A 117 -2.88 6.69 11.27
C GLY A 117 -4.32 7.04 10.90
N SER A 118 -4.49 8.12 10.13
CA SER A 118 -5.80 8.58 9.71
C SER A 118 -5.80 9.16 8.31
N ASP A 119 -6.98 9.27 7.71
CA ASP A 119 -7.20 9.95 6.43
C ASP A 119 -6.43 9.27 5.29
N ILE A 120 -6.64 7.96 5.16
CA ILE A 120 -5.93 7.10 4.20
C ILE A 120 -6.89 6.66 3.11
N THR A 121 -6.46 6.76 1.85
CA THR A 121 -7.24 6.34 0.67
C THR A 121 -6.47 5.34 -0.18
N ILE A 122 -7.09 4.18 -0.43
CA ILE A 122 -6.63 3.14 -1.34
C ILE A 122 -7.71 2.97 -2.41
N ARG A 123 -7.47 3.46 -3.62
CA ARG A 123 -8.49 3.51 -4.67
C ARG A 123 -7.99 3.09 -6.04
N HIS A 124 -8.79 2.25 -6.72
CA HIS A 124 -8.57 1.89 -8.12
C HIS A 124 -7.20 1.27 -8.39
N ASN A 125 -6.70 0.47 -7.45
CA ASN A 125 -5.44 -0.24 -7.57
C ASN A 125 -5.67 -1.70 -7.96
N ARG A 126 -4.64 -2.33 -8.53
CA ARG A 126 -4.50 -3.79 -8.57
C ARG A 126 -3.48 -4.18 -7.50
N ILE A 127 -3.90 -4.97 -6.52
CA ILE A 127 -3.05 -5.35 -5.39
C ILE A 127 -3.06 -6.87 -5.28
N GLU A 128 -1.90 -7.47 -5.52
CA GLU A 128 -1.70 -8.91 -5.57
C GLU A 128 -0.67 -9.29 -4.52
N ASN A 129 -1.08 -10.09 -3.54
CA ASN A 129 -0.18 -10.65 -2.54
C ASN A 129 -0.16 -12.18 -2.69
N PRO A 130 1.00 -12.85 -2.72
CA PRO A 130 1.03 -14.30 -2.85
C PRO A 130 0.11 -15.03 -1.87
N ARG A 131 -0.43 -16.17 -2.30
CA ARG A 131 -1.11 -17.11 -1.40
C ARG A 131 -0.21 -17.49 -0.24
N ASN A 132 -0.81 -17.70 0.94
CA ASN A 132 -0.09 -18.06 2.17
C ASN A 132 0.89 -16.97 2.64
N GLN A 133 0.53 -15.71 2.40
CA GLN A 133 1.06 -14.49 3.03
C GLN A 133 -0.08 -13.75 3.73
N THR A 134 0.17 -12.64 4.43
CA THR A 134 -0.83 -12.04 5.33
C THR A 134 -2.04 -11.52 4.57
N SER A 135 -1.93 -10.44 3.79
CA SER A 135 -3.07 -9.88 3.05
C SER A 135 -2.72 -9.03 1.84
N ALA A 136 -3.69 -8.81 0.94
CA ALA A 136 -3.56 -7.74 -0.03
C ALA A 136 -3.63 -6.37 0.69
N ILE A 137 -4.51 -6.22 1.68
CA ILE A 137 -4.61 -5.02 2.51
C ILE A 137 -4.73 -5.39 3.99
N LEU A 138 -3.81 -4.90 4.82
CA LEU A 138 -3.89 -4.95 6.27
C LEU A 138 -4.19 -3.55 6.83
N VAL A 139 -5.25 -3.47 7.64
CA VAL A 139 -5.60 -2.29 8.44
C VAL A 139 -5.52 -2.65 9.92
N GLY A 140 -4.31 -2.59 10.46
CA GLY A 140 -3.92 -2.89 11.83
C GLY A 140 -3.96 -1.69 12.77
N GLY A 141 -4.04 -1.97 14.07
CA GLY A 141 -4.13 -0.98 15.14
C GLY A 141 -2.99 -1.06 16.16
N GLU A 142 -1.80 -1.47 15.73
CA GLU A 142 -0.63 -1.73 16.56
C GLU A 142 -0.09 -0.43 17.19
N PHE A 143 0.03 0.63 16.39
CA PHE A 143 0.63 1.91 16.80
C PHE A 143 -0.39 3.06 16.91
N GLY A 144 -1.68 2.76 16.81
CA GLY A 144 -2.75 3.74 16.94
C GLY A 144 -4.09 3.16 16.48
N SER A 145 -5.19 3.88 16.69
CA SER A 145 -6.49 3.48 16.13
C SER A 145 -6.67 4.07 14.73
N PRO A 146 -6.70 3.27 13.64
CA PRO A 146 -6.92 3.77 12.30
C PRO A 146 -8.27 4.48 12.17
N SER A 147 -8.30 5.63 11.52
CA SER A 147 -9.58 6.35 11.29
C SER A 147 -9.65 7.00 9.92
N ASN A 148 -10.87 7.16 9.40
CA ASN A 148 -11.11 7.72 8.06
C ASN A 148 -10.33 6.94 6.98
N ILE A 149 -10.60 5.63 6.92
CA ILE A 149 -9.96 4.72 5.97
C ILE A 149 -10.94 4.43 4.84
N LEU A 150 -10.51 4.65 3.60
CA LEU A 150 -11.30 4.36 2.41
C LEU A 150 -10.56 3.36 1.51
N VAL A 151 -11.17 2.20 1.27
CA VAL A 151 -10.71 1.18 0.33
C VAL A 151 -11.78 0.98 -0.73
N GLU A 152 -11.57 1.50 -1.94
CA GLU A 152 -12.60 1.44 -2.97
C GLU A 152 -12.14 1.16 -4.40
N ASN A 153 -12.98 0.45 -5.15
CA ASN A 153 -12.77 0.20 -6.58
C ASN A 153 -11.45 -0.52 -6.90
N ASN A 154 -10.87 -1.26 -5.95
CA ASN A 154 -9.61 -1.99 -6.18
C ASN A 154 -9.89 -3.40 -6.71
N PHE A 155 -8.94 -3.95 -7.46
CA PHE A 155 -8.83 -5.38 -7.72
C PHE A 155 -7.87 -5.99 -6.68
N LEU A 156 -8.33 -6.96 -5.91
CA LEU A 156 -7.61 -7.52 -4.77
C LEU A 156 -7.44 -9.03 -4.94
N ASP A 157 -6.19 -9.49 -4.94
CA ASP A 157 -5.83 -10.89 -5.10
C ASP A 157 -4.97 -11.40 -3.94
N GLY A 158 -5.32 -12.59 -3.46
CA GLY A 158 -4.44 -13.39 -2.62
C GLY A 158 -4.48 -13.08 -1.12
N GLY A 159 -3.38 -13.42 -0.43
CA GLY A 159 -3.27 -13.40 1.03
C GLY A 159 -3.96 -14.57 1.75
N ASN A 160 -3.81 -14.61 3.07
CA ASN A 160 -4.47 -15.55 3.95
C ASN A 160 -5.94 -15.15 4.08
N TYR A 161 -6.16 -13.89 4.42
CA TYR A 161 -7.38 -13.17 4.06
C TYR A 161 -6.98 -12.06 3.10
N THR A 162 -7.79 -11.77 2.09
CA THR A 162 -7.45 -10.70 1.14
C THR A 162 -7.45 -9.34 1.83
N VAL A 163 -8.39 -9.09 2.75
CA VAL A 163 -8.39 -7.90 3.62
C VAL A 163 -8.40 -8.31 5.10
N TYR A 164 -7.51 -7.71 5.88
CA TYR A 164 -7.51 -7.78 7.34
C TYR A 164 -7.88 -6.42 7.95
N LEU A 165 -8.74 -6.45 8.96
CA LEU A 165 -9.13 -5.28 9.74
C LEU A 165 -9.04 -5.58 11.23
N ASP A 166 -8.25 -4.81 11.97
CA ASP A 166 -8.16 -4.85 13.44
C ASP A 166 -9.43 -4.25 14.09
N PRO A 167 -9.87 -4.69 15.27
CA PRO A 167 -11.05 -4.12 15.93
C PRO A 167 -10.92 -2.63 16.28
N LYS A 168 -9.70 -2.10 16.41
CA LYS A 168 -9.47 -0.69 16.69
C LYS A 168 -9.70 0.13 15.43
N GLY A 169 -10.45 1.22 15.57
CA GLY A 169 -10.61 2.21 14.52
C GLY A 169 -12.05 2.67 14.33
N SER A 170 -12.22 3.68 13.49
CA SER A 170 -13.51 4.32 13.24
C SER A 170 -13.61 4.90 11.84
N ASN A 171 -14.83 5.06 11.32
CA ASN A 171 -15.08 5.59 9.98
C ASN A 171 -14.23 4.90 8.89
N ARG A 172 -14.47 3.60 8.72
CA ARG A 172 -13.74 2.73 7.79
C ARG A 172 -14.72 2.20 6.76
N VAL A 173 -14.40 2.38 5.48
CA VAL A 173 -15.29 2.03 4.36
C VAL A 173 -14.51 1.16 3.39
N ILE A 174 -15.05 -0.02 3.09
CA ILE A 174 -14.53 -0.96 2.09
C ILE A 174 -15.66 -1.22 1.10
N ARG A 175 -15.54 -0.65 -0.10
CA ARG A 175 -16.64 -0.72 -1.07
C ARG A 175 -16.23 -0.90 -2.52
N ASN A 176 -17.09 -1.55 -3.30
CA ASN A 176 -16.95 -1.69 -4.74
C ASN A 176 -15.62 -2.30 -5.19
N ASN A 177 -14.96 -3.10 -4.35
CA ASN A 177 -13.74 -3.80 -4.73
C ASN A 177 -14.08 -5.14 -5.40
N VAL A 178 -13.22 -5.57 -6.31
CA VAL A 178 -13.28 -6.89 -6.95
C VAL A 178 -12.26 -7.80 -6.28
N PHE A 179 -12.74 -8.91 -5.70
CA PHE A 179 -11.93 -9.90 -5.01
C PHE A 179 -11.78 -11.15 -5.86
N THR A 180 -10.56 -11.61 -6.07
CA THR A 180 -10.36 -12.96 -6.61
C THR A 180 -10.71 -14.01 -5.54
N ARG A 181 -10.67 -15.28 -5.93
CA ARG A 181 -10.80 -16.43 -5.00
C ARG A 181 -9.44 -16.99 -4.58
N ASN A 182 -8.37 -16.25 -4.78
CA ASN A 182 -7.01 -16.69 -4.51
C ASN A 182 -6.60 -16.55 -3.03
N TYR A 183 -7.53 -16.43 -2.08
CA TYR A 183 -7.21 -16.41 -0.65
C TYR A 183 -7.05 -17.82 -0.05
N VAL A 184 -6.56 -17.92 1.19
CA VAL A 184 -6.50 -19.19 1.94
C VAL A 184 -7.75 -19.40 2.79
N TYR A 185 -8.12 -18.42 3.61
CA TYR A 185 -9.23 -18.55 4.57
C TYR A 185 -10.50 -17.84 4.11
N GLY A 186 -10.38 -16.66 3.51
CA GLY A 186 -11.54 -15.91 3.06
C GLY A 186 -11.17 -14.58 2.39
N PRO A 187 -12.15 -13.90 1.78
CA PRO A 187 -11.92 -12.59 1.16
C PRO A 187 -11.62 -11.50 2.20
N ALA A 188 -12.16 -11.61 3.42
CA ALA A 188 -11.89 -10.65 4.46
C ALA A 188 -12.01 -11.27 5.86
N ARG A 189 -11.25 -10.72 6.80
CA ARG A 189 -11.50 -10.81 8.24
C ARG A 189 -11.73 -9.41 8.76
N LEU A 190 -12.96 -9.14 9.18
CA LEU A 190 -13.43 -7.80 9.52
C LEU A 190 -13.74 -7.70 11.01
N ASP A 191 -12.78 -7.23 11.80
CA ASP A 191 -13.00 -6.96 13.22
C ASP A 191 -13.34 -5.47 13.43
N GLY A 192 -14.34 -5.18 14.29
CA GLY A 192 -14.78 -3.82 14.61
C GLY A 192 -15.73 -3.18 13.59
N GLN A 193 -15.93 -1.85 13.66
CA GLN A 193 -16.87 -1.13 12.80
C GLN A 193 -16.31 -0.94 11.38
N VAL A 194 -17.06 -1.33 10.37
CA VAL A 194 -16.76 -1.07 8.96
C VAL A 194 -18.04 -0.96 8.14
N GLU A 195 -18.06 -0.04 7.19
CA GLU A 195 -19.04 -0.06 6.10
C GLU A 195 -18.52 -0.98 4.99
N TRP A 196 -19.23 -2.07 4.74
CA TRP A 196 -18.93 -3.02 3.67
C TRP A 196 -20.05 -3.00 2.63
N ALA A 197 -19.77 -2.57 1.41
CA ALA A 197 -20.80 -2.38 0.40
C ALA A 197 -20.32 -2.65 -1.03
N GLY A 198 -21.14 -3.33 -1.85
CA GLY A 198 -20.89 -3.45 -3.30
C GLY A 198 -19.64 -4.22 -3.70
N ASN A 199 -18.98 -4.93 -2.77
CA ASN A 199 -17.82 -5.75 -3.09
C ASN A 199 -18.26 -7.01 -3.84
N THR A 200 -17.58 -7.35 -4.93
CA THR A 200 -17.89 -8.50 -5.79
C THR A 200 -16.68 -9.38 -6.02
N HIS A 201 -16.92 -10.62 -6.43
CA HIS A 201 -15.90 -11.43 -7.07
C HIS A 201 -15.80 -11.10 -8.56
N GLU A 202 -14.81 -11.67 -9.23
CA GLU A 202 -14.56 -11.48 -10.67
C GLU A 202 -15.74 -11.91 -11.54
N ASP A 203 -16.54 -12.87 -11.06
CA ASP A 203 -17.78 -13.35 -11.70
C ASP A 203 -19.01 -12.43 -11.44
N GLY A 204 -18.81 -11.32 -10.72
CA GLY A 204 -19.86 -10.37 -10.33
C GLY A 204 -20.70 -10.80 -9.13
N THR A 205 -20.45 -11.98 -8.54
CA THR A 205 -21.16 -12.40 -7.31
C THR A 205 -20.74 -11.57 -6.12
N ALA A 206 -21.67 -11.29 -5.21
CA ALA A 206 -21.37 -10.48 -4.03
C ALA A 206 -20.38 -11.19 -3.09
N VAL A 207 -19.47 -10.41 -2.50
CA VAL A 207 -18.58 -10.85 -1.42
C VAL A 207 -19.26 -10.56 -0.09
N ALA A 208 -19.52 -11.60 0.69
CA ALA A 208 -20.02 -11.44 2.05
C ALA A 208 -18.92 -10.92 2.98
N ALA A 209 -19.30 -10.00 3.88
CA ALA A 209 -18.49 -9.57 5.02
C ALA A 209 -18.47 -10.63 6.12
#